data_AF-A0A2D8T9X8-F1
#
_entry.id   AF-A0A2D8T9X8-F1
#
_cell.length_a   1.000
_cell.length_b   1.000
_cell.length_c   1.000
_cell.angle_alpha   90.00
_cell.angle_beta   90.00
_cell.angle_gamma   90.00
#
_symmetry.space_group_name_H-M   'P 1'
#
loop_
_entity.id
_entity.type
_entity.pdbx_description
1 polymer ?
#
loop_
_entity_poly.entity_id
_entity_poly.type
_entity_poly.pdbx_seq_one_letter_code
_entity_poly.pdbx_strand_id
1 'polypeptide(L)'
;MRHDPMLAIQADLLRRVDGLAGERGHVSALRLHDEVDQIRHIARAFHLDEVEGLAGTLESALSLHGLGPVVLSYLDRMREAIGADRLAPLFQPVAASATVVPLRA
;
A
#
# COMPACT_ATOMS: atom_id res chain seq x y z
N MET A 1 5.36 23.75 16.63
CA MET A 1 5.75 22.46 16.02
C MET A 1 4.99 22.35 14.71
N ARG A 2 5.66 22.49 13.56
CA ARG A 2 5.03 22.31 12.25
C ARG A 2 4.82 20.81 12.08
N HIS A 3 3.59 20.32 12.19
CA HIS A 3 3.28 18.97 11.72
C HIS A 3 3.32 19.03 10.20
N ASP A 4 4.31 18.38 9.59
CA ASP A 4 4.29 18.18 8.15
C ASP A 4 3.06 17.33 7.81
N PRO A 5 2.09 17.85 7.06
CA PRO A 5 0.84 17.14 6.78
C PRO A 5 1.10 15.78 6.13
N MET A 6 2.16 15.67 5.32
CA MET A 6 2.61 14.42 4.71
C MET A 6 2.98 13.35 5.74
N LEU A 7 3.69 13.72 6.81
CA LEU A 7 4.04 12.78 7.88
C LEU A 7 2.81 12.31 8.65
N ALA A 8 1.79 13.17 8.79
CA ALA A 8 0.53 12.79 9.42
C ALA A 8 -0.24 11.77 8.57
N ILE A 9 -0.24 11.93 7.24
CA ILE A 9 -0.88 11.01 6.29
C ILE A 9 -0.16 9.66 6.26
N GLN A 10 1.17 9.65 6.15
CA GLN A 10 1.94 8.41 6.19
C GLN A 10 1.75 7.68 7.51
N ALA A 11 1.71 8.39 8.65
CA ALA A 11 1.41 7.80 9.95
C ALA A 11 -0.01 7.23 10.03
N ASP A 12 -0.99 7.85 9.36
CA ASP A 12 -2.35 7.34 9.27
C ASP A 12 -2.44 6.06 8.45
N LEU A 13 -1.82 6.03 7.26
CA LEU A 13 -1.72 4.85 6.42
C LEU A 13 -1.03 3.69 7.14
N LEU A 14 0.08 3.96 7.82
CA LEU A 14 0.82 2.95 8.56
C LEU A 14 -0.03 2.36 9.70
N ARG A 15 -0.78 3.21 10.43
CA ARG A 15 -1.70 2.76 11.49
C ARG A 15 -2.81 1.86 10.95
N ARG A 16 -3.34 2.18 9.77
CA ARG A 16 -4.36 1.36 9.09
C ARG A 16 -3.81 0.00 8.69
N VAL A 17 -2.65 -0.03 8.03
CA VAL A 17 -1.97 -1.27 7.62
C VAL A 17 -1.59 -2.13 8.83
N ASP A 18 -0.99 -1.54 9.86
CA ASP A 18 -0.62 -2.25 11.10
C ASP A 18 -1.87 -2.77 11.83
N GLY A 19 -2.98 -2.02 11.82
CA GLY A 19 -4.27 -2.46 12.36
C GLY A 19 -4.78 -3.71 11.64
N LEU A 20 -4.76 -3.72 10.31
CA LEU A 20 -5.16 -4.88 9.50
C LEU A 20 -4.26 -6.10 9.75
N ALA A 21 -2.94 -5.88 9.86
CA ALA A 21 -1.98 -6.95 10.13
C ALA A 21 -2.13 -7.51 11.56
N GLY A 22 -2.44 -6.64 12.53
CA GLY A 22 -2.65 -7.00 13.94
C GLY A 22 -3.88 -7.88 14.18
N GLU A 23 -4.89 -7.78 13.33
CA GLU A 23 -6.14 -8.54 13.47
C GLU A 23 -6.02 -10.01 12.99
N ARG A 24 -4.88 -10.42 12.40
CA ARG A 24 -4.44 -11.81 12.11
C ARG A 24 -5.52 -12.79 11.60
N GLY A 25 -6.48 -12.31 10.80
CA GLY A 25 -7.54 -13.14 10.21
C GLY A 25 -8.93 -13.03 10.85
N HIS A 26 -9.14 -12.12 11.80
CA HIS A 26 -10.47 -11.83 12.36
C HIS A 26 -11.20 -10.68 11.63
N VAL A 27 -10.56 -10.07 10.63
CA VAL A 27 -11.17 -9.02 9.80
C VAL A 27 -12.11 -9.66 8.79
N SER A 28 -13.36 -9.18 8.73
CA SER A 28 -14.30 -9.60 7.69
C SER A 28 -13.81 -9.16 6.31
N ALA A 29 -14.11 -9.96 5.27
CA ALA A 29 -13.70 -9.63 3.91
C ALA A 29 -14.19 -8.24 3.47
N LEU A 30 -15.42 -7.88 3.86
CA LEU A 30 -16.00 -6.56 3.59
C LEU A 30 -15.18 -5.43 4.23
N ARG A 31 -14.83 -5.56 5.52
CA ARG A 31 -14.02 -4.55 6.22
C ARG A 31 -12.62 -4.46 5.63
N LEU A 32 -12.03 -5.58 5.21
CA LEU A 32 -10.73 -5.55 4.54
C LEU A 32 -10.80 -4.83 3.19
N HIS A 33 -11.83 -5.09 2.40
CA HIS A 33 -12.06 -4.38 1.13
C HIS A 33 -12.20 -2.87 1.35
N ASP A 34 -13.03 -2.45 2.30
CA ASP A 34 -13.22 -1.02 2.61
C ASP A 34 -11.92 -0.34 3.03
N GLU A 35 -11.12 -0.99 3.89
CA GLU A 35 -9.85 -0.45 4.35
C GLU A 35 -8.80 -0.37 3.22
N VAL A 36 -8.74 -1.38 2.35
CA VAL A 36 -7.84 -1.41 1.19
C VAL A 36 -8.24 -0.34 0.16
N ASP A 37 -9.54 -0.15 -0.10
CA ASP A 37 -10.02 0.91 -0.98
C ASP A 37 -9.69 2.29 -0.43
N GLN A 38 -9.86 2.49 0.89
CA GLN A 38 -9.50 3.76 1.50
C GLN A 38 -7.98 4.02 1.46
N ILE A 39 -7.14 3.00 1.70
CA ILE A 39 -5.69 3.11 1.53
C ILE A 39 -5.35 3.53 0.10
N ARG A 40 -5.97 2.90 -0.91
CA ARG A 40 -5.80 3.28 -2.32
C ARG A 40 -6.21 4.72 -2.59
N HIS A 41 -7.37 5.13 -2.08
CA HIS A 41 -7.89 6.48 -2.27
C HIS A 41 -6.95 7.54 -1.70
N ILE A 42 -6.45 7.32 -0.48
CA ILE A 42 -5.49 8.22 0.18
C ILE A 42 -4.16 8.22 -0.60
N ALA A 43 -3.62 7.05 -0.94
CA ALA A 43 -2.37 6.94 -1.68
C ALA A 43 -2.42 7.74 -3.00
N ARG A 44 -3.50 7.59 -3.76
CA ARG A 44 -3.73 8.32 -5.01
C ARG A 44 -3.85 9.84 -4.81
N ALA A 45 -4.50 10.28 -3.73
CA ALA A 45 -4.63 11.70 -3.42
C ALA A 45 -3.29 12.38 -3.07
N PHE A 46 -2.31 11.59 -2.62
CA PHE A 46 -0.99 12.08 -2.20
C PHE A 46 0.16 11.61 -3.11
N HIS A 47 -0.15 11.07 -4.30
CA HIS A 47 0.84 10.59 -5.28
C HIS A 47 1.79 9.50 -4.74
N LEU A 48 1.29 8.62 -3.88
CA LEU A 48 2.01 7.45 -3.37
C LEU A 48 1.82 6.26 -4.32
N ASP A 49 2.39 6.36 -5.52
CA ASP A 49 2.13 5.42 -6.63
C ASP A 49 2.44 3.95 -6.28
N GLU A 50 3.50 3.69 -5.48
CA GLU A 50 3.84 2.34 -5.03
C GLU A 50 2.77 1.75 -4.10
N VAL A 51 2.26 2.56 -3.17
CA VAL A 51 1.22 2.14 -2.21
C VAL A 51 -0.11 1.94 -2.92
N GLU A 52 -0.45 2.80 -3.89
CA GLU A 52 -1.64 2.66 -4.74
C GLU A 52 -1.60 1.36 -5.54
N GLY A 53 -0.47 1.06 -6.19
CA GLY A 53 -0.29 -0.17 -6.98
C GLY A 53 -0.40 -1.44 -6.13
N LEU A 54 0.19 -1.42 -4.93
CA LEU A 54 0.06 -2.53 -3.97
C LEU A 54 -1.39 -2.71 -3.51
N ALA A 55 -2.13 -1.62 -3.26
CA ALA A 55 -3.54 -1.67 -2.86
C ALA A 55 -4.44 -2.23 -3.95
N GLY A 56 -4.27 -1.79 -5.20
CA GLY A 56 -5.03 -2.32 -6.33
C GLY A 56 -4.74 -3.81 -6.59
N THR A 57 -3.48 -4.23 -6.41
CA THR A 57 -3.10 -5.64 -6.54
C THR A 57 -3.72 -6.48 -5.42
N LEU A 58 -3.70 -5.98 -4.18
CA LEU A 58 -4.32 -6.64 -3.04
C LEU A 58 -5.84 -6.76 -3.21
N GLU A 59 -6.54 -5.71 -3.63
CA GLU A 59 -7.98 -5.72 -3.90
C GLU A 59 -8.36 -6.77 -4.98
N SER A 60 -7.56 -6.85 -6.05
CA SER A 60 -7.73 -7.86 -7.09
C SER A 60 -7.50 -9.27 -6.55
N ALA A 61 -6.45 -9.45 -5.75
CA ALA A 61 -6.12 -10.74 -5.15
C ALA A 61 -7.20 -11.19 -4.14
N LEU A 62 -7.77 -10.27 -3.36
CA LEU A 62 -8.88 -10.53 -2.44
C LEU A 62 -10.15 -10.96 -3.19
N SER A 63 -10.45 -10.29 -4.31
CA SER A 63 -11.60 -10.64 -5.15
C SER A 63 -11.46 -12.03 -5.78
N LEU A 64 -10.23 -12.44 -6.10
CA LEU A 64 -9.94 -13.74 -6.73
C LEU A 64 -9.77 -14.91 -5.74
N HIS A 65 -9.06 -14.68 -4.63
CA HIS A 65 -8.57 -15.74 -3.73
C HIS A 65 -9.10 -15.61 -2.29
N GLY A 66 -9.80 -14.53 -1.95
CA GLY A 66 -10.33 -14.28 -0.60
C GLY A 66 -9.26 -13.92 0.43
N LEU A 67 -9.61 -14.08 1.71
CA LEU A 67 -8.77 -13.79 2.89
C LEU A 67 -7.68 -14.84 3.09
N GLY A 68 -6.73 -14.91 2.16
CA GLY A 68 -5.60 -15.83 2.21
C GLY A 68 -4.38 -15.30 3.00
N PRO A 69 -3.40 -16.17 3.31
CA PRO A 69 -2.15 -15.77 3.97
C PRO A 69 -1.34 -14.74 3.16
N VAL A 70 -1.59 -14.63 1.86
CA VAL A 70 -0.98 -13.63 0.97
C VAL A 70 -1.30 -12.19 1.38
N VAL A 71 -2.44 -11.96 2.04
CA VAL A 71 -2.85 -10.62 2.50
C VAL A 71 -1.79 -10.03 3.43
N LEU A 72 -1.26 -10.82 4.36
CA LEU A 72 -0.22 -10.36 5.28
C LEU A 72 1.05 -9.97 4.54
N SER A 73 1.44 -10.70 3.49
CA SER A 73 2.60 -10.35 2.66
C SER A 73 2.41 -9.06 1.89
N TYR A 74 1.19 -8.76 1.42
CA TYR A 74 0.89 -7.47 0.78
C TYR A 74 0.87 -6.32 1.78
N LEU A 75 0.29 -6.52 2.97
CA LEU A 75 0.29 -5.53 4.04
C LEU A 75 1.72 -5.20 4.52
N ASP A 76 2.58 -6.21 4.62
CA ASP A 76 3.99 -6.02 4.97
C ASP A 76 4.73 -5.19 3.91
N ARG A 77 4.53 -5.50 2.62
CA ARG A 77 5.08 -4.67 1.52
C ARG A 77 4.54 -3.25 1.51
N MET A 78 3.27 -3.03 1.81
CA MET A 78 2.70 -1.68 1.92
C MET A 78 3.37 -0.89 3.03
N ARG A 79 3.63 -1.54 4.17
CA ARG A 79 4.32 -0.92 5.31
C ARG A 79 5.75 -0.52 4.94
N GLU A 80 6.46 -1.37 4.22
CA GLU A 80 7.80 -1.07 3.71
C GLU A 80 7.78 0.11 2.72
N ALA A 81 6.84 0.13 1.76
CA ALA A 81 6.70 1.21 0.78
C ALA A 81 6.40 2.57 1.44
N ILE A 82 5.49 2.60 2.43
CA ILE A 82 5.19 3.81 3.21
C ILE A 82 6.43 4.27 3.98
N GLY A 83 7.21 3.33 4.54
CA GLY A 83 8.46 3.63 5.24
C GLY A 83 9.57 4.14 4.32
N ALA A 84 9.65 3.63 3.09
CA ALA A 84 10.58 4.08 2.07
C ALA A 84 10.26 5.50 1.59
N ASP A 85 8.98 5.82 1.36
CA ASP A 85 8.53 7.17 1.01
C ASP A 85 8.81 8.20 2.13
N ARG A 86 8.75 7.76 3.40
CA ARG A 86 9.16 8.59 4.54
C ARG A 86 10.65 8.98 4.51
N LEU A 87 11.49 8.14 3.91
CA LEU A 87 12.93 8.36 3.73
C LEU A 87 13.26 9.02 2.37
N ALA A 88 12.34 8.96 1.40
CA ALA A 88 12.50 9.53 0.06
C ALA A 88 12.74 11.06 0.00
N PRO A 89 12.24 11.92 0.91
CA PRO A 89 12.63 13.34 0.88
C PRO A 89 14.12 13.56 1.16
N LEU A 90 14.86 12.55 1.65
CA LEU A 90 16.32 12.59 1.85
C LEU A 90 17.11 11.87 0.75
N PHE A 91 16.46 10.99 -0.01
CA PHE A 91 17.06 10.23 -1.10
C PHE A 91 16.06 10.21 -2.25
N GLN A 92 16.28 11.03 -3.27
CA GLN A 92 15.60 10.86 -4.57
C GLN A 92 16.38 9.81 -5.37
N PRO A 93 15.88 8.58 -5.59
CA PRO A 93 16.37 7.78 -6.69
C PRO A 93 15.60 8.17 -7.96
N VAL A 94 16.34 8.41 -9.04
CA VAL A 94 15.78 8.65 -10.37
C VAL A 94 14.89 7.47 -10.78
N ALA A 95 13.67 7.74 -11.22
CA ALA A 95 12.70 6.72 -11.62
C ALA A 95 13.25 5.86 -12.78
N ALA A 96 13.43 4.56 -12.54
CA ALA A 96 13.67 3.60 -13.61
C ALA A 96 12.33 3.23 -14.25
N SER A 97 12.01 3.85 -15.39
CA SER A 97 10.92 3.41 -16.27
C SER A 97 11.23 1.99 -16.76
N ALA A 98 10.49 1.00 -16.23
CA ALA A 98 10.54 -0.35 -16.73
C ALA A 98 9.72 -0.46 -18.02
N THR A 99 10.37 -0.21 -19.16
CA THR A 99 9.80 -0.51 -20.48
C THR A 99 9.82 -2.02 -20.69
N VAL A 100 8.69 -2.69 -20.45
CA VAL A 100 8.51 -4.10 -20.80
C VAL A 100 8.36 -4.22 -22.31
N VAL A 101 9.40 -4.69 -22.99
CA VAL A 101 9.36 -5.03 -24.42
C VAL A 101 8.87 -6.49 -24.56
N PRO A 102 7.76 -6.76 -25.28
CA PRO A 102 7.35 -8.13 -25.55
C PRO A 102 8.24 -8.75 -26.63
N LEU A 103 8.83 -9.91 -26.31
CA LEU A 103 9.57 -10.78 -27.24
C LEU A 103 8.56 -11.47 -28.17
N ARG A 104 8.61 -11.15 -29.47
CA ARG A 104 7.84 -11.88 -30.50
C ARG A 104 8.68 -13.04 -31.06
N ALA A 105 8.00 -14.17 -31.22
CA ALA A 105 8.48 -15.45 -31.72
C ALA A 105 9.03 -15.41 -33.15
#